data_AF-A0A2T0R6N3-F1
#
_entry.id   AF-A0A2T0R6N3-F1
#
_cell.length_a   1.000
_cell.length_b   1.000
_cell.length_c   1.000
_cell.angle_alpha   90.00
_cell.angle_beta   90.00
_cell.angle_gamma   90.00
#
_symmetry.space_group_name_H-M   'P 1'
#
loop_
_entity.id
_entity.type
_entity.pdbx_description
1 polymer ?
#
loop_
_entity_poly.entity_id
_entity_poly.type
_entity_poly.pdbx_seq_one_letter_code
_entity_poly.pdbx_strand_id
1 'polypeptide(L)'
;MTREARRAQIVEVTTRIISERGYAAVSLDDVARAVPMTRAGLLHYVGSRQGLLQLVVEQGYDQRFDPEDFVATGDPGATHPDGVSFPAYLRYLVAHNAEDLRLLRLYVVLGAEALVEDHPLHEYFDRRPEQVWELYSATRWRLPAGVGGWDGMRDLVQMALAAMDGLQLRAFRSPPLDLPTAWAGFERVLFPSPVWDGFR
;
A
#
# COMPACT_ATOMS: atom_id res chain seq x y z
N MET A 1 0.63 -18.32 22.95
CA MET A 1 0.61 -17.51 21.71
C MET A 1 0.17 -16.10 22.07
N THR A 2 0.92 -15.08 21.67
CA THR A 2 0.60 -13.68 22.04
C THR A 2 -0.62 -13.20 21.26
N ARG A 3 -1.25 -12.11 21.75
CA ARG A 3 -2.38 -11.46 21.07
C ARG A 3 -2.00 -11.01 19.65
N GLU A 4 -0.76 -10.52 19.50
CA GLU A 4 -0.18 -10.07 18.24
C GLU A 4 0.06 -11.23 17.27
N ALA A 5 0.67 -12.33 17.72
CA ALA A 5 0.81 -13.53 16.89
C ALA A 5 -0.55 -14.06 16.42
N ARG A 6 -1.61 -13.92 17.24
CA ARG A 6 -2.97 -14.29 16.83
C ARG A 6 -3.55 -13.34 15.78
N ARG A 7 -3.32 -12.03 15.90
CA ARG A 7 -3.72 -11.05 14.88
C ARG A 7 -3.02 -11.32 13.55
N ALA A 8 -1.71 -11.54 13.56
CA ALA A 8 -0.95 -11.89 12.36
C ALA A 8 -1.51 -13.15 11.68
N GLN A 9 -1.83 -14.19 12.46
CA GLN A 9 -2.45 -15.41 11.91
C GLN A 9 -3.84 -15.14 11.30
N ILE A 10 -4.66 -14.29 11.94
CA ILE A 10 -5.98 -13.89 11.40
C ILE A 10 -5.80 -13.18 10.06
N VAL A 11 -4.85 -12.24 9.97
CA VAL A 11 -4.54 -11.50 8.75
C VAL A 11 -4.07 -12.45 7.67
N GLU A 12 -3.06 -13.27 7.93
CA GLU A 12 -2.50 -14.22 6.96
C GLU A 12 -3.59 -15.12 6.35
N VAL A 13 -4.42 -15.72 7.20
CA VAL A 13 -5.51 -16.60 6.77
C VAL A 13 -6.56 -15.83 5.97
N THR A 14 -6.91 -14.63 6.40
CA THR A 14 -7.93 -13.82 5.73
C THR A 14 -7.43 -13.32 4.37
N THR A 15 -6.19 -12.83 4.30
CA THR A 15 -5.51 -12.46 3.06
C THR A 15 -5.49 -13.62 2.09
N ARG A 16 -5.14 -14.84 2.54
CA ARG A 16 -5.20 -16.04 1.69
C ARG A 16 -6.61 -16.30 1.14
N ILE A 17 -7.65 -16.22 1.98
CA ILE A 17 -9.05 -16.42 1.53
C ILE A 17 -9.43 -15.36 0.50
N ILE A 18 -9.03 -14.10 0.69
CA ILE A 18 -9.25 -13.01 -0.27
C ILE A 18 -8.54 -13.31 -1.59
N SER A 19 -7.27 -13.74 -1.53
CA SER A 19 -6.49 -14.08 -2.71
C SER A 19 -7.06 -15.30 -3.45
N GLU A 20 -7.69 -16.26 -2.77
CA GLU A 20 -8.32 -17.41 -3.42
C GLU A 20 -9.70 -17.09 -4.01
N ARG A 21 -10.57 -16.46 -3.21
CA ARG A 21 -12.03 -16.39 -3.45
C ARG A 21 -12.58 -14.98 -3.67
N GLY A 22 -11.75 -13.97 -3.46
CA GLY A 22 -12.16 -12.56 -3.46
C GLY A 22 -12.76 -12.12 -2.12
N TYR A 23 -12.68 -10.82 -1.83
CA TYR A 23 -13.09 -10.26 -0.54
C TYR A 23 -14.60 -10.35 -0.26
N ALA A 24 -15.43 -10.29 -1.31
CA ALA A 24 -16.88 -10.40 -1.17
C ALA A 24 -17.30 -11.76 -0.55
N ALA A 25 -16.53 -12.81 -0.82
CA ALA A 25 -16.76 -14.15 -0.30
C ALA A 25 -16.22 -14.37 1.13
N VAL A 26 -15.53 -13.39 1.72
CA VAL A 26 -14.98 -13.51 3.08
C VAL A 26 -16.09 -13.33 4.11
N SER A 27 -16.36 -14.39 4.87
CA SER A 27 -17.22 -14.37 6.06
C SER A 27 -16.41 -14.57 7.34
N LEU A 28 -16.90 -14.03 8.45
CA LEU A 28 -16.29 -14.25 9.77
C LEU A 28 -16.27 -15.74 10.15
N ASP A 29 -17.24 -16.52 9.68
CA ASP A 29 -17.34 -17.94 9.98
C ASP A 29 -16.28 -18.76 9.21
N ASP A 30 -16.00 -18.40 7.96
CA ASP A 30 -14.93 -19.04 7.18
C ASP A 30 -13.56 -18.78 7.79
N VAL A 31 -13.32 -17.54 8.24
CA VAL A 31 -12.07 -17.14 8.89
C VAL A 31 -11.95 -17.81 10.26
N ALA A 32 -13.00 -17.81 11.08
CA ALA A 32 -13.00 -18.48 12.38
C ALA A 32 -12.71 -19.99 12.25
N ARG A 33 -13.28 -20.65 11.23
CA ARG A 33 -13.02 -22.07 10.92
C ARG A 33 -11.57 -22.31 10.49
N ALA A 34 -10.98 -21.39 9.73
CA ALA A 34 -9.63 -21.51 9.21
C ALA A 34 -8.52 -21.14 10.22
N VAL A 35 -8.80 -20.29 11.22
CA VAL A 35 -7.90 -19.91 12.33
C VAL A 35 -8.20 -20.73 13.62
N PRO A 36 -8.69 -21.96 13.47
CA PRO A 36 -9.47 -22.75 14.46
C PRO A 36 -9.91 -22.01 15.74
N MET A 37 -10.86 -21.09 15.61
CA MET A 37 -11.46 -20.34 16.73
C MET A 37 -12.96 -20.19 16.59
N THR A 38 -13.64 -19.72 17.65
CA THR A 38 -15.07 -19.40 17.58
C THR A 38 -15.28 -18.05 16.90
N ARG A 39 -16.45 -17.84 16.27
CA ARG A 39 -16.84 -16.54 15.70
C ARG A 39 -16.79 -15.41 16.73
N ALA A 40 -17.24 -15.68 17.96
CA ALA A 40 -17.16 -14.74 19.06
C ALA A 40 -15.70 -14.43 19.46
N GLY A 41 -14.84 -15.46 19.46
CA GLY A 41 -13.41 -15.31 19.65
C GLY A 41 -12.79 -14.43 18.58
N LEU A 42 -13.10 -14.64 17.30
CA LEU A 42 -12.63 -13.80 16.20
C LEU A 42 -13.08 -12.34 16.37
N LEU A 43 -14.36 -12.12 16.64
CA LEU A 43 -14.93 -10.78 16.87
C LEU A 43 -14.25 -10.06 18.04
N HIS A 44 -13.77 -10.76 19.06
CA HIS A 44 -13.00 -10.14 20.12
C HIS A 44 -11.67 -9.52 19.63
N TYR A 45 -11.07 -10.06 18.56
CA TYR A 45 -9.84 -9.51 17.97
C TYR A 45 -10.08 -8.36 17.00
N VAL A 46 -11.16 -8.46 16.21
CA VAL A 46 -11.40 -7.61 15.03
C VAL A 46 -12.63 -6.70 15.13
N GLY A 47 -13.48 -6.89 16.14
CA GLY A 47 -14.68 -6.09 16.41
C GLY A 47 -15.86 -6.33 15.45
N SER A 48 -15.58 -6.36 14.14
CA SER A 48 -16.59 -6.52 13.08
C SER A 48 -15.97 -7.16 11.83
N ARG A 49 -16.79 -7.46 10.82
CA ARG A 49 -16.29 -7.89 9.50
C ARG A 49 -15.45 -6.78 8.86
N GLN A 50 -15.84 -5.52 9.03
CA GLN A 50 -15.10 -4.36 8.54
C GLN A 50 -13.77 -4.22 9.26
N GLY A 51 -13.73 -4.38 10.59
CA GLY A 51 -12.47 -4.35 11.35
C GLY A 51 -11.54 -5.53 11.01
N LEU A 52 -12.07 -6.66 10.52
CA LEU A 52 -11.25 -7.72 9.95
C LEU A 52 -10.59 -7.28 8.64
N LEU A 53 -11.36 -6.65 7.74
CA LEU A 53 -10.83 -6.13 6.48
C LEU A 53 -9.84 -4.99 6.73
N GLN A 54 -10.10 -4.11 7.71
CA GLN A 54 -9.17 -3.09 8.18
C GLN A 54 -7.83 -3.71 8.54
N LEU A 55 -7.86 -4.72 9.43
CA LEU A 55 -6.66 -5.38 9.92
C LEU A 55 -5.86 -6.03 8.78
N VAL A 56 -6.56 -6.55 7.76
CA VAL A 56 -5.93 -7.09 6.55
C VAL A 56 -5.26 -6.00 5.72
N VAL A 57 -5.83 -4.81 5.58
CA VAL A 57 -5.17 -3.71 4.88
C VAL A 57 -3.99 -3.17 5.69
N GLU A 58 -4.20 -2.86 6.97
CA GLU A 58 -3.16 -2.33 7.86
C GLU A 58 -1.93 -3.25 7.98
N GLN A 59 -2.14 -4.57 8.06
CA GLN A 59 -1.03 -5.50 8.24
C GLN A 59 -0.59 -6.17 6.94
N GLY A 60 -1.50 -6.35 5.98
CA GLY A 60 -1.22 -7.07 4.74
C GLY A 60 -0.83 -6.16 3.58
N TYR A 61 -1.41 -4.95 3.49
CA TYR A 61 -1.12 -3.98 2.45
C TYR A 61 -0.06 -2.99 2.92
N ASP A 62 -0.25 -2.30 4.05
CA ASP A 62 0.62 -1.19 4.48
C ASP A 62 2.06 -1.59 4.78
N GLN A 63 2.25 -2.79 5.33
CA GLN A 63 3.58 -3.33 5.57
C GLN A 63 4.40 -3.48 4.27
N ARG A 64 3.75 -3.59 3.10
CA ARG A 64 4.45 -3.70 1.80
C ARG A 64 4.95 -2.34 1.27
N PHE A 65 4.66 -1.25 1.96
CA PHE A 65 5.03 0.10 1.56
C PHE A 65 6.17 0.68 2.41
N ASP A 66 6.90 -0.13 3.18
CA ASP A 66 8.04 0.39 3.92
C ASP A 66 9.24 0.61 2.98
N PRO A 67 9.86 1.80 2.94
CA PRO A 67 11.12 2.00 2.23
C PRO A 67 12.25 1.05 2.67
N GLU A 68 12.22 0.53 3.90
CA GLU A 68 13.17 -0.49 4.37
C GLU A 68 13.07 -1.80 3.57
N ASP A 69 11.87 -2.21 3.14
CA ASP A 69 11.69 -3.40 2.30
C ASP A 69 12.35 -3.20 0.94
N PHE A 70 12.26 -1.98 0.38
CA PHE A 70 12.96 -1.64 -0.85
C PHE A 70 14.48 -1.67 -0.65
N VAL A 71 15.00 -1.14 0.46
CA VAL A 71 16.42 -1.23 0.82
C VAL A 71 16.89 -2.68 0.91
N ALA A 72 16.07 -3.56 1.51
CA ALA A 72 16.38 -4.98 1.66
C ALA A 72 16.50 -5.73 0.32
N THR A 73 15.92 -5.21 -0.77
CA THR A 73 16.09 -5.80 -2.11
C THR A 73 17.53 -5.71 -2.63
N GLY A 74 18.34 -4.79 -2.12
CA GLY A 74 19.68 -4.51 -2.64
C GLY A 74 19.70 -3.79 -3.98
N ASP A 75 18.56 -3.24 -4.45
CA ASP A 75 18.50 -2.45 -5.67
C ASP A 75 19.50 -1.28 -5.62
N PRO A 76 20.22 -0.97 -6.72
CA PRO A 76 21.19 0.14 -6.74
C PRO A 76 20.58 1.50 -6.37
N GLY A 77 19.31 1.73 -6.73
CA GLY A 77 18.55 2.92 -6.34
C GLY A 77 18.16 2.90 -4.87
N ALA A 78 18.05 1.74 -4.23
CA ALA A 78 17.74 1.61 -2.81
C ALA A 78 18.97 1.81 -1.91
N THR A 79 20.13 1.37 -2.38
CA THR A 79 21.36 1.26 -1.56
C THR A 79 22.44 2.28 -1.93
N HIS A 80 22.09 3.34 -2.68
CA HIS A 80 23.03 4.37 -3.09
C HIS A 80 23.63 5.12 -1.88
N PRO A 81 24.95 5.45 -1.87
CA PRO A 81 25.61 6.09 -0.72
C PRO A 81 24.98 7.41 -0.23
N ASP A 82 24.40 8.17 -1.15
CA ASP A 82 23.76 9.45 -0.86
C ASP A 82 22.33 9.34 -0.32
N GLY A 83 21.70 8.17 -0.38
CA GLY A 83 20.33 7.91 0.04
C GLY A 83 19.49 7.18 -1.01
N VAL A 84 18.26 6.83 -0.63
CA VAL A 84 17.30 6.07 -1.45
C VAL A 84 16.78 6.93 -2.61
N SER A 85 16.66 6.34 -3.79
CA SER A 85 15.98 6.93 -4.96
C SER A 85 14.47 6.87 -4.78
N PHE A 86 13.82 8.03 -4.66
CA PHE A 86 12.37 8.10 -4.58
C PHE A 86 11.66 7.58 -5.84
N PRO A 87 12.08 7.93 -7.08
CA PRO A 87 11.50 7.33 -8.28
C PRO A 87 11.67 5.81 -8.36
N ALA A 88 12.83 5.27 -7.96
CA ALA A 88 13.07 3.83 -7.95
C ALA A 88 12.18 3.11 -6.93
N TYR A 89 12.01 3.70 -5.76
CA TYR A 89 11.10 3.20 -4.74
C TYR A 89 9.65 3.18 -5.23
N LEU A 90 9.18 4.22 -5.92
CA LEU A 90 7.83 4.20 -6.52
C LEU A 90 7.68 3.13 -7.61
N ARG A 91 8.73 2.88 -8.42
CA ARG A 91 8.75 1.74 -9.36
C ARG A 91 8.62 0.41 -8.62
N TYR A 92 9.33 0.25 -7.51
CA TYR A 92 9.24 -0.93 -6.64
C TYR A 92 7.81 -1.14 -6.12
N LEU A 93 7.16 -0.08 -5.61
CA LEU A 93 5.78 -0.14 -5.12
C LEU A 93 4.79 -0.55 -6.21
N VAL A 94 4.93 0.02 -7.42
CA VAL A 94 4.04 -0.30 -8.53
C VAL A 94 4.23 -1.76 -8.98
N ALA A 95 5.47 -2.25 -9.03
CA ALA A 95 5.76 -3.64 -9.35
C ALA A 95 5.15 -4.59 -8.30
N HIS A 96 5.34 -4.33 -7.00
CA HIS A 96 4.76 -5.13 -5.93
C HIS A 96 3.23 -5.14 -5.95
N ASN A 97 2.61 -4.00 -6.26
CA ASN A 97 1.15 -3.93 -6.42
C ASN A 97 0.65 -4.77 -7.60
N ALA A 98 1.43 -4.89 -8.67
CA ALA A 98 1.07 -5.70 -9.84
C ALA A 98 1.16 -7.22 -9.57
N GLU A 99 1.94 -7.65 -8.57
CA GLU A 99 2.08 -9.06 -8.19
C GLU A 99 0.81 -9.60 -7.50
N ASP A 100 0.08 -8.75 -6.77
CA ASP A 100 -1.14 -9.13 -6.03
C ASP A 100 -2.31 -8.19 -6.31
N LEU A 101 -2.82 -8.24 -7.53
CA LEU A 101 -3.99 -7.47 -7.97
C LEU A 101 -5.26 -7.73 -7.14
N ARG A 102 -5.31 -8.81 -6.34
CA ARG A 102 -6.47 -9.14 -5.51
C ARG A 102 -6.46 -8.32 -4.23
N LEU A 103 -5.32 -8.25 -3.55
CA LEU A 103 -5.16 -7.36 -2.40
C LEU A 103 -5.27 -5.89 -2.82
N LEU A 104 -4.67 -5.52 -3.97
CA LEU A 104 -4.83 -4.18 -4.51
C LEU A 104 -6.31 -3.84 -4.77
N ARG A 105 -7.09 -4.76 -5.33
CA ARG A 105 -8.53 -4.56 -5.55
C ARG A 105 -9.26 -4.33 -4.23
N LEU A 106 -8.93 -5.09 -3.18
CA LEU A 106 -9.52 -4.90 -1.86
C LEU A 106 -9.23 -3.50 -1.34
N TYR A 107 -7.97 -3.07 -1.40
CA TYR A 107 -7.58 -1.71 -0.98
C TYR A 107 -8.37 -0.63 -1.73
N VAL A 108 -8.45 -0.71 -3.07
CA VAL A 108 -9.19 0.26 -3.90
C VAL A 108 -10.68 0.30 -3.56
N VAL A 109 -11.31 -0.87 -3.36
CA VAL A 109 -12.74 -0.92 -2.98
C VAL A 109 -12.98 -0.31 -1.61
N LEU A 110 -12.17 -0.71 -0.61
CA LEU A 110 -12.33 -0.20 0.75
C LEU A 110 -12.09 1.30 0.82
N GLY A 111 -11.11 1.81 0.07
CA GLY A 111 -10.86 3.25 -0.04
C GLY A 111 -12.06 4.00 -0.63
N ALA A 112 -12.71 3.43 -1.65
CA ALA A 112 -13.92 4.01 -2.23
C ALA A 112 -15.13 3.97 -1.28
N GLU A 113 -15.33 2.86 -0.55
CA GLU A 113 -16.40 2.74 0.46
C GLU A 113 -16.18 3.69 1.65
N ALA A 114 -14.91 3.93 2.01
CA ALA A 114 -14.50 4.81 3.11
C ALA A 114 -14.71 6.31 2.83
N LEU A 115 -15.10 6.70 1.62
CA LEU A 115 -15.49 8.09 1.31
C LEU A 115 -16.76 8.52 2.05
N VAL A 116 -17.57 7.59 2.55
CA VAL A 116 -18.72 7.86 3.41
C VAL A 116 -18.24 8.02 4.85
N GLU A 117 -18.55 9.14 5.49
CA GLU A 117 -18.08 9.47 6.86
C GLU A 117 -18.45 8.39 7.90
N ASP A 118 -19.63 7.79 7.79
CA ASP A 118 -20.09 6.72 8.69
C ASP A 118 -19.41 5.36 8.43
N HIS A 119 -18.54 5.25 7.43
CA HIS A 119 -17.85 4.02 7.12
C HIS A 119 -16.78 3.69 8.18
N PRO A 120 -16.69 2.45 8.70
CA PRO A 120 -15.73 2.10 9.75
C PRO A 120 -14.25 2.34 9.39
N LEU A 121 -13.91 2.43 8.10
CA LEU A 121 -12.54 2.71 7.63
C LEU A 121 -12.31 4.18 7.27
N HIS A 122 -13.28 5.07 7.48
CA HIS A 122 -13.17 6.47 7.11
C HIS A 122 -11.93 7.12 7.73
N GLU A 123 -11.77 7.03 9.06
CA GLU A 123 -10.61 7.60 9.76
C GLU A 123 -9.27 6.99 9.29
N TYR A 124 -9.25 5.69 8.99
CA TYR A 124 -8.04 5.04 8.50
C TYR A 124 -7.57 5.63 7.16
N PHE A 125 -8.48 5.77 6.18
CA PHE A 125 -8.14 6.33 4.88
C PHE A 125 -7.90 7.85 4.94
N ASP A 126 -8.61 8.56 5.81
CA ASP A 126 -8.44 10.01 6.03
C ASP A 126 -7.04 10.33 6.58
N ARG A 127 -6.53 9.52 7.52
CA ARG A 127 -5.21 9.73 8.14
C ARG A 127 -4.04 9.18 7.33
N ARG A 128 -4.32 8.40 6.29
CA ARG A 128 -3.30 7.70 5.50
C ARG A 128 -2.28 8.65 4.83
N PRO A 129 -2.66 9.79 4.23
CA PRO A 129 -1.68 10.69 3.61
C PRO A 129 -0.63 11.19 4.61
N GLU A 130 -1.04 11.59 5.81
CA GLU A 130 -0.15 11.98 6.90
C GLU A 130 0.73 10.83 7.38
N GLN A 131 0.17 9.63 7.55
CA GLN A 131 0.95 8.45 7.97
C GLN A 131 2.02 8.07 6.95
N VAL A 132 1.68 8.10 5.66
CA VAL A 132 2.64 7.85 4.57
C VAL A 132 3.70 8.94 4.54
N TRP A 133 3.31 10.21 4.75
CA TRP A 133 4.26 11.31 4.86
C TRP A 133 5.24 11.13 6.01
N GLU A 134 4.75 10.77 7.21
CA GLU A 134 5.58 10.48 8.39
C GLU A 134 6.54 9.33 8.14
N LEU A 135 6.04 8.21 7.57
CA LEU A 135 6.85 7.05 7.19
C LEU A 135 7.98 7.45 6.22
N TYR A 136 7.65 8.15 5.15
CA TYR A 136 8.64 8.55 4.16
C TYR A 136 9.62 9.59 4.72
N SER A 137 9.21 10.42 5.67
CA SER A 137 10.08 11.40 6.34
C SER A 137 11.19 10.75 7.18
N ALA A 138 11.01 9.48 7.59
CA ALA A 138 12.06 8.73 8.29
C ALA A 138 13.17 8.22 7.36
N THR A 139 12.96 8.26 6.04
CA THR A 139 13.91 7.75 5.05
C THR A 139 14.85 8.83 4.54
N ARG A 140 16.14 8.51 4.43
CA ARG A 140 17.11 9.39 3.78
C ARG A 140 16.97 9.28 2.26
N TRP A 141 16.24 10.21 1.67
CA TRP A 141 16.08 10.30 0.21
C TRP A 141 17.21 11.07 -0.46
N ARG A 142 17.64 10.56 -1.62
CA ARG A 142 18.54 11.26 -2.54
C ARG A 142 17.70 12.13 -3.46
N LEU A 143 17.83 13.46 -3.34
CA LEU A 143 16.96 14.43 -4.00
C LEU A 143 17.78 15.48 -4.77
N PRO A 144 17.26 16.00 -5.90
CA PRO A 144 17.85 17.15 -6.59
C PRO A 144 17.92 18.38 -5.67
N ALA A 145 19.00 19.15 -5.77
CA ALA A 145 19.18 20.36 -4.95
C ALA A 145 18.03 21.37 -5.08
N GLY A 146 17.43 21.46 -6.28
CA GLY A 146 16.30 22.36 -6.56
C GLY A 146 15.00 22.01 -5.84
N VAL A 147 14.89 20.84 -5.23
CA VAL A 147 13.71 20.44 -4.43
C VAL A 147 13.72 21.12 -3.05
N GLY A 148 14.89 21.53 -2.54
CA GLY A 148 14.98 22.15 -1.22
C GLY A 148 14.91 21.17 -0.05
N GLY A 149 15.25 19.90 -0.28
CA GLY A 149 15.20 18.84 0.74
C GLY A 149 13.85 18.14 0.83
N TRP A 150 13.65 17.34 1.88
CA TRP A 150 12.45 16.50 1.99
C TRP A 150 11.16 17.32 2.15
N ASP A 151 11.17 18.43 2.89
CA ASP A 151 9.98 19.26 3.06
C ASP A 151 9.41 19.77 1.72
N GLY A 152 10.28 20.04 0.74
CA GLY A 152 9.88 20.44 -0.61
C GLY A 152 9.31 19.30 -1.47
N MET A 153 9.37 18.04 -1.00
CA MET A 153 8.78 16.90 -1.71
C MET A 153 7.28 16.73 -1.45
N ARG A 154 6.68 17.43 -0.48
CA ARG A 154 5.30 17.14 -0.03
C ARG A 154 4.27 17.14 -1.15
N ASP A 155 4.32 18.12 -2.02
CA ASP A 155 3.40 18.20 -3.16
C ASP A 155 3.70 17.11 -4.20
N LEU A 156 4.98 16.82 -4.45
CA LEU A 156 5.38 15.78 -5.40
C LEU A 156 5.02 14.37 -4.93
N VAL A 157 5.15 14.09 -3.64
CA VAL A 157 4.71 12.82 -3.03
C VAL A 157 3.20 12.67 -3.20
N GLN A 158 2.41 13.69 -2.84
CA GLN A 158 0.96 13.66 -3.01
C GLN A 158 0.54 13.46 -4.48
N MET A 159 1.17 14.19 -5.41
CA MET A 159 0.90 14.02 -6.83
C MET A 159 1.26 12.62 -7.33
N ALA A 160 2.38 12.06 -6.88
CA ALA A 160 2.81 10.73 -7.27
C ALA A 160 1.87 9.63 -6.76
N LEU A 161 1.42 9.73 -5.51
CA LEU A 161 0.45 8.78 -4.93
C LEU A 161 -0.92 8.92 -5.60
N ALA A 162 -1.42 10.14 -5.83
CA ALA A 162 -2.68 10.34 -6.54
C ALA A 162 -2.65 9.80 -7.98
N ALA A 163 -1.52 9.97 -8.68
CA ALA A 163 -1.30 9.36 -9.98
C ALA A 163 -1.32 7.83 -9.91
N MET A 164 -0.68 7.24 -8.89
CA MET A 164 -0.65 5.80 -8.66
C MET A 164 -2.05 5.25 -8.36
N ASP A 165 -2.82 5.88 -7.47
CA ASP A 165 -4.20 5.49 -7.14
C ASP A 165 -5.09 5.49 -8.39
N GLY A 166 -4.95 6.51 -9.23
CA GLY A 166 -5.67 6.61 -10.50
C GLY A 166 -5.34 5.46 -11.47
N LEU A 167 -4.07 5.05 -11.53
CA LEU A 167 -3.63 3.90 -12.33
C LEU A 167 -4.16 2.58 -11.76
N GLN A 168 -4.06 2.38 -10.45
CA GLN A 168 -4.54 1.20 -9.74
C GLN A 168 -6.05 1.01 -9.93
N LEU A 169 -6.84 2.08 -9.84
CA LEU A 169 -8.28 2.04 -10.12
C LEU A 169 -8.57 1.66 -11.58
N ARG A 170 -7.80 2.21 -12.53
CA ARG A 170 -7.97 1.92 -13.97
C ARG A 170 -7.49 0.51 -14.37
N ALA A 171 -6.56 -0.09 -13.64
CA ALA A 171 -6.07 -1.45 -13.89
C ALA A 171 -7.19 -2.51 -13.85
N PHE A 172 -8.29 -2.24 -13.15
CA PHE A 172 -9.45 -3.13 -13.06
C PHE A 172 -10.54 -2.88 -14.10
N ARG A 173 -10.33 -1.95 -15.05
CA ARG A 173 -11.26 -1.69 -16.16
C ARG A 173 -10.95 -2.59 -17.36
N SER A 174 -11.76 -2.50 -18.41
CA SER A 174 -11.56 -3.24 -19.66
C SER A 174 -11.20 -2.29 -20.81
N PRO A 175 -10.07 -2.49 -21.51
CA PRO A 175 -9.01 -3.46 -21.21
C PRO A 175 -8.23 -3.09 -19.93
N PRO A 176 -7.66 -4.08 -19.20
CA PRO A 176 -6.86 -3.81 -18.01
C PRO A 176 -5.57 -3.09 -18.39
N LEU A 177 -5.12 -2.17 -17.54
CA LEU A 177 -3.82 -1.53 -17.68
C LEU A 177 -2.73 -2.39 -17.06
N ASP A 178 -1.59 -2.50 -17.75
CA ASP A 178 -0.34 -2.96 -17.14
C ASP A 178 0.22 -1.82 -16.27
N LEU A 179 0.25 -2.04 -14.95
CA LEU A 179 0.60 -1.02 -13.97
C LEU A 179 2.05 -0.50 -14.14
N PRO A 180 3.09 -1.36 -14.24
CA PRO A 180 4.45 -0.89 -14.46
C PRO A 180 4.61 -0.09 -15.76
N THR A 181 4.03 -0.55 -16.87
CA THR A 181 4.07 0.16 -18.16
C THR A 181 3.38 1.51 -18.07
N ALA A 182 2.21 1.58 -17.43
CA ALA A 182 1.48 2.83 -17.27
C ALA A 182 2.24 3.82 -16.37
N TRP A 183 2.82 3.34 -15.26
CA TRP A 183 3.61 4.16 -14.34
C TRP A 183 4.84 4.78 -15.01
N ALA A 184 5.53 4.06 -15.89
CA ALA A 184 6.67 4.61 -16.64
C ALA A 184 6.32 5.84 -17.49
N GLY A 185 5.04 6.01 -17.87
CA GLY A 185 4.52 7.23 -18.47
C GLY A 185 4.48 8.41 -17.49
N PHE A 186 3.90 8.17 -16.30
CA PHE A 186 3.75 9.18 -15.25
C PHE A 186 5.09 9.58 -14.62
N GLU A 187 5.99 8.61 -14.40
CA GLU A 187 7.32 8.86 -13.85
C GLU A 187 8.10 9.90 -14.68
N ARG A 188 7.96 9.88 -16.01
CA ARG A 188 8.62 10.87 -16.88
C ARG A 188 8.11 12.29 -16.70
N VAL A 189 6.84 12.45 -16.31
CA VAL A 189 6.21 13.74 -16.05
C VAL A 189 6.51 14.22 -14.63
N LEU A 190 6.44 13.31 -13.66
CA LEU A 190 6.68 13.61 -12.24
C LEU A 190 8.16 13.88 -11.94
N PHE A 191 9.07 13.21 -12.65
CA PHE A 191 10.52 13.29 -12.42
C PHE A 191 11.26 13.71 -13.70
N PRO A 192 11.03 14.91 -14.25
CA PRO A 192 11.49 15.25 -15.59
C PRO A 192 13.03 15.34 -15.74
N SER A 193 13.52 15.01 -16.93
CA SER A 193 14.90 15.28 -17.35
C SER A 193 15.11 16.78 -17.62
N PRO A 194 16.30 17.35 -17.36
CA PRO A 194 17.49 16.68 -16.81
C PRO A 194 17.55 16.64 -15.29
N VAL A 195 16.58 17.26 -14.60
CA VAL A 195 16.62 17.47 -13.14
C VAL A 195 16.77 16.17 -12.36
N TRP A 196 16.12 15.10 -12.83
CA TRP A 196 16.06 13.80 -12.13
C TRP A 196 16.95 12.72 -12.75
N ASP A 197 17.76 13.01 -13.78
CA ASP A 197 18.51 11.97 -14.50
C ASP A 197 19.49 11.21 -13.60
N GLY A 198 20.10 11.90 -12.64
CA GLY A 198 20.97 11.30 -11.63
C GLY A 198 20.24 10.67 -10.43
N PHE A 199 18.91 10.77 -10.38
CA PHE A 199 18.08 10.45 -9.20
C PHE A 199 17.11 9.30 -9.42
N ARG A 200 16.99 8.77 -10.64
CA ARG A 200 16.12 7.64 -10.99
C ARG A 200 16.73 6.28 -10.65
#